data_AF-A0AAW9I706-F1
#
_entry.id   AF-A0AAW9I706-F1
#
_cell.length_a   1.000
_cell.length_b   1.000
_cell.length_c   1.000
_cell.angle_alpha   90.00
_cell.angle_beta   90.00
_cell.angle_gamma   90.00
#
_symmetry.space_group_name_H-M   'P 1'
#
loop_
_entity.id
_entity.type
_entity.pdbx_description
1 polymer ?
#
loop_
_entity_poly.entity_id
_entity_poly.type
_entity_poly.pdbx_seq_one_letter_code
_entity_poly.pdbx_strand_id
1 'polypeptide(L)' 'MTKIAFIAGSPTQGSRLFGLTHYVEDRLIIAGYEIDFISAADLPAEDLLRADFN' A
#
# COMPACT_ATOMS: atom_id res chain seq x y z
N MET A 1 13.55 -6.49 -12.93
CA MET A 1 12.15 -6.07 -12.79
C MET A 1 12.09 -5.20 -11.54
N THR A 2 11.60 -3.97 -11.63
CA THR A 2 11.56 -3.06 -10.48
C THR A 2 10.28 -3.32 -9.69
N LYS A 3 10.42 -3.54 -8.39
CA LYS A 3 9.32 -3.77 -7.45
C LYS A 3 9.05 -2.51 -6.63
N ILE A 4 7.79 -2.14 -6.49
CA ILE A 4 7.35 -0.95 -5.75
C ILE A 4 6.40 -1.39 -4.64
N ALA A 5 6.74 -1.04 -3.40
CA ALA A 5 5.81 -1.17 -2.27
C ALA A 5 4.96 0.11 -2.16
N PHE A 6 3.64 -0.04 -2.19
CA PHE A 6 2.70 1.07 -2.06
C PHE A 6 1.99 0.99 -0.71
N ILE A 7 2.41 1.83 0.24
CA ILE A 7 1.87 1.83 1.61
C ILE A 7 0.82 2.94 1.73
N ALA A 8 -0.42 2.57 2.02
CA ALA A 8 -1.54 3.50 2.18
C ALA A 8 -2.21 3.33 3.55
N GLY A 9 -2.50 4.45 4.22
CA GLY A 9 -3.19 4.47 5.51
C GLY A 9 -4.55 5.15 5.40
N SER A 10 -5.61 4.43 5.75
CA SER A 10 -6.95 4.99 5.90
C SER A 10 -7.70 4.28 7.02
N PRO A 11 -8.43 4.99 7.90
CA PRO A 11 -9.22 4.37 8.95
C PRO A 11 -10.48 3.65 8.43
N THR A 12 -10.85 3.85 7.16
CA THR A 12 -12.02 3.22 6.53
C THR A 12 -11.73 2.80 5.10
N GLN A 13 -12.30 1.66 4.69
CA GLN A 13 -12.23 1.13 3.32
C GLN A 13 -12.97 2.01 2.29
N GLY A 14 -13.94 2.81 2.74
CA GLY A 14 -14.67 3.76 1.88
C GLY A 14 -13.92 5.06 1.56
N SER A 15 -12.64 5.16 1.92
CA SER A 15 -11.87 6.37 1.68
C SER A 15 -11.59 6.62 0.20
N ARG A 16 -11.76 7.87 -0.23
CA ARG A 16 -11.40 8.34 -1.58
C ARG A 16 -9.90 8.16 -1.89
N LEU A 17 -9.06 8.02 -0.87
CA LEU A 17 -7.64 7.69 -1.03
C LEU A 17 -7.47 6.44 -1.88
N PHE A 18 -8.24 5.38 -1.59
CA PHE A 18 -8.10 4.10 -2.30
C PHE A 18 -8.47 4.21 -3.79
N GLY A 19 -9.40 5.09 -4.15
CA GLY A 19 -9.69 5.38 -5.55
C GLY A 19 -8.48 5.98 -6.29
N LEU A 20 -7.75 6.90 -5.65
CA LEU A 20 -6.55 7.50 -6.23
C LEU A 20 -5.38 6.53 -6.26
N THR A 21 -5.17 5.74 -5.21
CA THR A 21 -4.05 4.82 -5.13
C THR A 21 -4.22 3.62 -6.07
N HIS A 22 -5.42 3.06 -6.21
CA HIS A 22 -5.68 2.00 -7.20
C HIS A 22 -5.48 2.51 -8.64
N TYR A 23 -5.90 3.74 -8.95
CA TYR A 23 -5.62 4.31 -10.27
C TYR A 23 -4.12 4.38 -10.55
N VAL A 24 -3.29 4.80 -9.58
CA VAL A 24 -1.83 4.85 -9.73
C VAL A 24 -1.23 3.45 -9.85
N GLU A 25 -1.69 2.49 -9.04
CA GLU A 25 -1.30 1.08 -9.12
C GLU A 25 -1.53 0.52 -10.53
N ASP A 26 -2.73 0.70 -11.08
CA ASP A 26 -3.07 0.26 -12.44
C ASP A 26 -2.09 0.84 -13.48
N ARG A 27 -1.75 2.13 -13.36
CA ARG A 27 -0.83 2.80 -14.28
C ARG A 27 0.60 2.24 -14.18
N LEU A 28 1.03 1.85 -12.98
CA LEU A 28 2.36 1.28 -12.77
C LEU A 28 2.42 -0.18 -13.27
N ILE A 29 1.37 -0.97 -13.05
CA ILE A 29 1.27 -2.34 -13.59
C ILE A 29 1.33 -2.31 -15.12
N ILE A 30 0.57 -1.40 -15.77
CA ILE A 30 0.62 -1.20 -17.23
C ILE A 30 2.03 -0.83 -17.72
N ALA A 31 2.79 -0.07 -16.92
CA ALA A 31 4.16 0.30 -17.23
C ALA A 31 5.18 -0.84 -17.00
N GLY A 32 4.73 -2.01 -16.53
CA GLY A 32 5.57 -3.20 -16.35
C GLY A 32 6.24 -3.31 -14.98
N TYR A 33 5.76 -2.55 -13.98
CA TYR A 33 6.22 -2.66 -12.60
C TYR A 33 5.46 -3.74 -11.82
N GLU A 34 6.13 -4.38 -10.87
CA GLU A 34 5.51 -5.23 -9.86
C GLU A 34 5.13 -4.38 -8.66
N ILE A 35 3.86 -4.43 -8.24
CA ILE A 35 3.33 -3.64 -7.13
C ILE A 35 2.89 -4.55 -5.99
N ASP A 36 3.34 -4.24 -4.78
CA ASP A 36 2.76 -4.77 -3.54
C ASP A 36 2.01 -3.64 -2.83
N PHE A 37 0.69 -3.74 -2.77
CA PHE A 37 -0.14 -2.79 -2.02
C PHE A 37 -0.25 -3.20 -0.55
N ILE A 38 0.09 -2.30 0.37
CA ILE A 38 0.07 -2.53 1.80
C ILE A 38 -0.88 -1.52 2.45
N SER A 39 -1.97 -2.02 3.04
CA SER A 39 -2.79 -1.23 3.94
C SER A 39 -2.06 -1.12 5.28
N ALA A 40 -1.64 0.09 5.65
CA ALA A 40 -1.04 0.35 6.95
C ALA A 40 -2.00 0.04 8.12
N ALA A 41 -3.32 0.04 7.86
CA ALA A 41 -4.33 -0.33 8.84
C ALA A 41 -4.39 -1.84 9.10
N ASP A 42 -3.87 -2.66 8.18
CA ASP A 42 -3.84 -4.11 8.31
C ASP A 42 -2.55 -4.60 8.98
N LEU A 43 -1.59 -3.71 9.22
CA LEU A 43 -0.34 -4.02 9.91
C LEU A 43 -0.59 -4.20 11.42
N PRO A 44 0.07 -5.19 12.07
CA PRO A 44 -0.04 -5.36 13.51
C PRO A 44 0.48 -4.10 14.23
N ALA A 45 -0.34 -3.55 15.13
CA ALA A 45 0.02 -2.34 15.86
C ALA A 45 1.30 -2.51 16.71
N GLU A 46 1.53 -3.73 17.21
CA GLU A 46 2.72 -4.06 18.00
C GLU A 46 4.02 -3.93 17.19
N ASP A 47 4.01 -4.39 15.94
CA ASP A 47 5.15 -4.31 15.02
C ASP A 47 5.43 -2.86 14.63
N LEU A 48 4.38 -2.07 14.39
CA LEU A 48 4.50 -0.63 14.10
C LEU A 48 5.08 0.16 15.27
N LEU A 49 4.65 -0.12 16.50
CA LEU A 49 5.13 0.57 17.71
C LEU A 49 6.58 0.22 18.03
N ARG A 50 7.03 -0.98 17.65
CA ARG A 50 8.39 -1.47 17.91
C ARG A 50 9.34 -1.26 16.74
N ALA A 51 8.84 -0.79 15.59
CA ALA A 51 9.57 -0.73 14.33
C ALA A 51 10.21 -2.10 13.98
N ASP A 52 9.46 -3.17 14.24
CA ASP A 52 9.88 -4.53 13.90
C ASP A 52 9.40 -4.85 12.48
N PHE A 53 10.35 -4.98 11.54
CA PHE A 53 10.09 -5.22 10.12
C PHE A 53 10.80 -6.49 9.61
N ASN A 54 11.16 -7.40 10.53
CA ASN A 54 11.89 -8.64 10.24
C ASN A 54 11.02 -9.74 9.63
#